data_AF-A0A4U0YTI7-F1
#
_entry.id   AF-A0A4U0YTI7-F1
#
_cell.length_a   1.000
_cell.length_b   1.000
_cell.length_c   1.000
_cell.angle_alpha   90.00
_cell.angle_beta   90.00
_cell.angle_gamma   90.00
#
_symmetry.space_group_name_H-M   'P 1'
#
loop_
_entity.id
_entity.type
_entity.pdbx_description
1 polymer ?
#
loop_
_entity_poly.entity_id
_entity_poly.type
_entity_poly.pdbx_seq_one_letter_code
_entity_poly.pdbx_strand_id
1 'polypeptide(L)'
;MTEQDKTTSPLSFSFSPRYTDLDTWRHVNNSRIYQLHLEARVLAHVSRFGQDAWFSDDVRLRPLRTITDYRQVSWYGRDINAWISVTDCDDDSFRLRCELYQDGALVGTQESVMAAFENGHRIALPEDIRTVMAAASNGSAGPLAPADYRDHLQHAHNFAIRQQLTPRYADVDADSQRSESALALYMEQARSTGVRQLEFDGLGVLVASVDVSFEHYQAGWTPLELAAGISRIGNSSFLFTSCALHKDAVQVSARSVMVVIDPATNRPVPISPALREQLEAWSI
;
A
#
# COMPACT_ATOMS: atom_id res chain seq x y z
N MET A 1 24.01 -24.66 8.85
CA MET A 1 22.61 -24.19 8.94
C MET A 1 21.75 -25.34 9.41
N THR A 2 21.26 -25.27 10.65
CA THR A 2 20.28 -26.20 11.23
C THR A 2 18.89 -25.90 10.67
N GLU A 3 17.92 -26.81 10.82
CA GLU A 3 16.52 -26.58 10.40
C GLU A 3 15.88 -25.33 11.05
N GLN A 4 16.30 -24.97 12.27
CA GLN A 4 15.91 -23.74 12.98
C GLN A 4 16.42 -22.44 12.32
N ASP A 5 17.52 -22.50 11.58
CA ASP A 5 18.11 -21.34 10.88
C ASP A 5 17.27 -20.93 9.66
N LYS A 6 16.46 -21.86 9.14
CA LYS A 6 15.57 -21.67 7.99
C LYS A 6 14.22 -21.02 8.35
N THR A 7 13.80 -21.04 9.62
CA THR A 7 12.47 -20.57 10.03
C THR A 7 12.46 -19.09 10.46
N THR A 8 13.58 -18.58 10.98
CA THR A 8 13.71 -17.22 11.54
C THR A 8 14.41 -16.23 10.60
N SER A 9 15.16 -16.72 9.63
CA SER A 9 15.83 -15.86 8.64
C SER A 9 14.82 -15.16 7.73
N PRO A 10 15.04 -13.89 7.38
CA PRO A 10 14.23 -13.22 6.38
C PRO A 10 14.29 -14.00 5.06
N LEU A 11 13.14 -14.16 4.40
CA LEU A 11 13.13 -14.68 3.04
C LEU A 11 13.56 -13.60 2.07
N SER A 12 14.21 -14.01 0.99
CA SER A 12 14.61 -13.11 -0.08
C SER A 12 14.10 -13.57 -1.45
N PHE A 13 13.73 -12.60 -2.27
CA PHE A 13 13.21 -12.79 -3.62
C PHE A 13 13.81 -11.75 -4.56
N SER A 14 13.94 -12.07 -5.84
CA SER A 14 14.41 -11.12 -6.86
C SER A 14 13.33 -10.91 -7.91
N PHE A 15 13.09 -9.66 -8.28
CA PHE A 15 12.10 -9.28 -9.28
C PHE A 15 12.73 -8.40 -10.35
N SER A 16 12.57 -8.78 -11.62
CA SER A 16 12.96 -7.94 -12.74
C SER A 16 11.80 -6.99 -13.12
N PRO A 17 11.97 -5.66 -13.03
CA PRO A 17 10.95 -4.72 -13.50
C PRO A 17 10.69 -4.90 -15.00
N ARG A 18 9.43 -4.75 -15.40
CA ARG A 18 9.00 -4.82 -16.80
C ARG A 18 8.93 -3.43 -17.41
N TYR A 19 8.91 -3.35 -18.74
CA TYR A 19 8.69 -2.07 -19.41
C TYR A 19 7.38 -1.38 -18.99
N THR A 20 6.32 -2.17 -18.78
CA THR A 20 5.00 -1.68 -18.32
C THR A 20 4.98 -1.20 -16.88
N ASP A 21 6.05 -1.42 -16.14
CA ASP A 21 6.16 -1.01 -14.75
C ASP A 21 6.67 0.44 -14.64
N LEU A 22 6.99 1.08 -15.77
CA LEU A 22 7.54 2.43 -15.82
C LEU A 22 6.46 3.52 -15.79
N ASP A 23 6.76 4.64 -15.13
CA ASP A 23 5.98 5.87 -15.21
C ASP A 23 6.45 6.80 -16.35
N THR A 24 5.83 7.98 -16.46
CA THR A 24 6.17 8.97 -17.49
C THR A 24 7.55 9.59 -17.32
N TRP A 25 8.18 9.43 -16.15
CA TRP A 25 9.56 9.85 -15.86
C TRP A 25 10.57 8.71 -16.10
N ARG A 26 10.09 7.55 -16.56
CA ARG A 26 10.88 6.35 -16.89
C ARG A 26 11.51 5.69 -15.65
N HIS A 27 10.94 5.93 -14.48
CA HIS A 27 11.23 5.20 -13.26
C HIS A 27 10.23 4.07 -13.06
N VAL A 28 10.57 3.07 -12.26
CA VAL A 28 9.57 2.09 -11.82
C VAL A 28 8.51 2.82 -11.00
N ASN A 29 7.26 2.73 -11.44
CA ASN A 29 6.14 3.43 -10.82
C ASN A 29 5.97 2.97 -9.37
N ASN A 30 5.66 3.92 -8.49
CA ASN A 30 5.36 3.66 -7.08
C ASN A 30 4.24 2.62 -6.87
N SER A 31 3.26 2.54 -7.76
CA SER A 31 2.23 1.48 -7.69
C SER A 31 2.79 0.10 -8.03
N ARG A 32 3.82 0.02 -8.89
CA ARG A 32 4.55 -1.23 -9.08
C ARG A 32 5.40 -1.58 -7.87
N ILE A 33 6.10 -0.62 -7.27
CA ILE A 33 6.87 -0.86 -6.04
C ILE A 33 5.96 -1.44 -4.93
N TYR A 34 4.74 -0.92 -4.77
CA TYR A 34 3.73 -1.52 -3.89
C TYR A 34 3.45 -2.98 -4.24
N GLN A 35 3.23 -3.28 -5.53
CA GLN A 35 2.96 -4.65 -5.99
C GLN A 35 4.15 -5.60 -5.80
N LEU A 36 5.39 -5.13 -5.85
CA LEU A 36 6.57 -5.97 -5.56
C LEU A 36 6.63 -6.36 -4.08
N HIS A 37 6.24 -5.47 -3.17
CA HIS A 37 6.08 -5.84 -1.76
C HIS A 37 4.96 -6.87 -1.57
N LEU A 38 3.82 -6.71 -2.26
CA LEU A 38 2.74 -7.70 -2.27
C LEU A 38 3.25 -9.06 -2.77
N GLU A 39 3.94 -9.10 -3.90
CA GLU A 39 4.49 -10.34 -4.47
C GLU A 39 5.44 -11.03 -3.49
N ALA A 40 6.33 -10.28 -2.85
CA ALA A 40 7.22 -10.82 -1.81
C ALA A 40 6.44 -11.44 -0.64
N ARG A 41 5.31 -10.85 -0.22
CA ARG A 41 4.44 -11.46 0.80
C ARG A 41 3.82 -12.76 0.34
N VAL A 42 3.26 -12.78 -0.88
CA VAL A 42 2.61 -13.98 -1.43
C VAL A 42 3.63 -15.11 -1.56
N LEU A 43 4.82 -14.85 -2.10
CA LEU A 43 5.89 -15.84 -2.18
C LEU A 43 6.37 -16.30 -0.79
N ALA A 44 6.39 -15.41 0.20
CA ALA A 44 6.71 -15.79 1.57
C ALA A 44 5.66 -16.70 2.21
N HIS A 45 4.38 -16.51 1.89
CA HIS A 45 3.29 -17.40 2.30
C HIS A 45 3.40 -18.74 1.60
N VAL A 46 3.59 -18.76 0.28
CA VAL A 46 3.80 -19.99 -0.50
C VAL A 46 4.99 -20.80 0.04
N SER A 47 6.10 -20.12 0.37
CA SER A 47 7.27 -20.78 0.97
C SER A 47 7.02 -21.37 2.36
N ARG A 48 6.05 -20.87 3.12
CA ARG A 48 5.76 -21.30 4.51
C ARG A 48 4.64 -22.33 4.59
N PHE A 49 3.61 -22.18 3.75
CA PHE A 49 2.35 -22.90 3.86
C PHE A 49 2.09 -23.83 2.66
N GLY A 50 2.97 -23.83 1.66
CA GLY A 50 2.89 -24.71 0.50
C GLY A 50 2.41 -24.00 -0.77
N GLN A 51 2.46 -24.74 -1.88
CA GLN A 51 2.19 -24.20 -3.22
C GLN A 51 0.81 -23.58 -3.37
N ASP A 52 -0.16 -24.01 -2.58
CA ASP A 52 -1.53 -23.53 -2.67
C ASP A 52 -1.80 -22.31 -1.79
N ALA A 53 -0.86 -21.86 -0.95
CA ALA A 53 -1.11 -20.75 -0.01
C ALA A 53 -1.47 -19.39 -0.63
N TRP A 54 -1.30 -19.23 -1.95
CA TRP A 54 -1.72 -18.02 -2.68
C TRP A 54 -3.21 -18.03 -3.02
N PHE A 55 -3.91 -19.15 -2.87
CA PHE A 55 -5.35 -19.29 -3.08
C PHE A 55 -5.95 -20.26 -2.06
N SER A 56 -7.09 -19.93 -1.49
CA SER A 56 -7.78 -20.87 -0.61
C SER A 56 -9.27 -20.72 -0.74
N ASP A 57 -9.94 -21.86 -0.82
CA ASP A 57 -11.39 -21.93 -0.70
C ASP A 57 -11.85 -21.74 0.76
N ASP A 58 -10.94 -21.92 1.73
CA ASP A 58 -11.22 -21.82 3.16
C ASP A 58 -10.65 -20.51 3.76
N VAL A 59 -9.34 -20.49 4.09
CA VAL A 59 -8.71 -19.40 4.84
C VAL A 59 -7.73 -18.62 3.98
N ARG A 60 -7.94 -17.31 3.90
CA ARG A 60 -7.14 -16.37 3.12
C ARG A 60 -6.37 -15.43 4.03
N LEU A 61 -5.08 -15.28 3.80
CA LEU A 61 -4.24 -14.29 4.50
C LEU A 61 -4.21 -12.99 3.71
N ARG A 62 -4.74 -11.91 4.28
CA ARG A 62 -4.86 -10.61 3.61
C ARG A 62 -4.48 -9.46 4.55
N PRO A 63 -3.99 -8.32 4.04
CA PRO A 63 -3.64 -7.21 4.92
C PRO A 63 -4.89 -6.52 5.48
N LEU A 64 -4.83 -6.13 6.76
CA LEU A 64 -5.70 -5.10 7.33
C LEU A 64 -5.17 -3.70 7.01
N ARG A 65 -3.85 -3.58 6.89
CA ARG A 65 -3.16 -2.32 6.66
C ARG A 65 -1.79 -2.55 6.04
N THR A 66 -1.40 -1.69 5.11
CA THR A 66 -0.05 -1.61 4.56
C THR A 66 0.46 -0.18 4.65
N ILE A 67 1.71 0.01 5.06
CA ILE A 67 2.36 1.32 5.10
C ILE A 67 3.63 1.22 4.26
N THR A 68 3.62 1.89 3.11
CA THR A 68 4.70 1.86 2.13
C THR A 68 5.45 3.17 2.15
N ASP A 69 6.74 3.15 2.47
CA ASP A 69 7.61 4.31 2.32
C ASP A 69 8.47 4.15 1.06
N TYR A 70 8.41 5.14 0.18
CA TYR A 70 9.24 5.22 -1.01
C TYR A 70 10.53 5.93 -0.63
N ARG A 71 11.64 5.18 -0.60
CA ARG A 71 12.93 5.67 -0.09
C ARG A 71 13.80 6.23 -1.20
N GLN A 72 13.81 5.58 -2.35
CA GLN A 72 14.57 6.00 -3.52
C GLN A 72 13.87 5.57 -4.81
N VAL A 73 14.23 6.24 -5.89
CA VAL A 73 13.78 5.90 -7.25
C VAL A 73 14.38 4.56 -7.67
N SER A 74 13.57 3.71 -8.32
CA SER A 74 14.03 2.45 -8.93
C SER A 74 13.95 2.50 -10.45
N TRP A 75 14.75 1.68 -11.12
CA TRP A 75 14.99 1.73 -12.57
C TRP A 75 14.72 0.39 -13.25
N TYR A 76 14.31 0.46 -14.52
CA TYR A 76 14.21 -0.71 -15.39
C TYR A 76 15.59 -1.24 -15.80
N GLY A 77 15.68 -2.54 -16.11
CA GLY A 77 16.89 -3.19 -16.62
C GLY A 77 17.82 -3.76 -15.55
N ARG A 78 17.48 -3.61 -14.26
CA ARG A 78 18.15 -4.27 -13.13
C ARG A 78 17.14 -4.79 -12.12
N ASP A 79 17.48 -5.90 -11.49
CA ASP A 79 16.61 -6.56 -10.52
C ASP A 79 16.43 -5.75 -9.23
N ILE A 80 15.25 -5.88 -8.64
CA ILE A 80 14.92 -5.38 -7.30
C ILE A 80 14.82 -6.59 -6.38
N ASN A 81 15.64 -6.60 -5.33
CA ASN A 81 15.72 -7.67 -4.35
C ASN A 81 14.83 -7.33 -3.17
N ALA A 82 13.91 -8.23 -2.82
CA ALA A 82 13.09 -8.13 -1.63
C ALA A 82 13.68 -8.94 -0.48
N TRP A 83 13.60 -8.39 0.71
CA TRP A 83 13.84 -9.08 1.98
C TRP A 83 12.58 -8.95 2.82
N ILE A 84 12.05 -10.06 3.32
CA ILE A 84 10.81 -10.07 4.09
C ILE A 84 10.96 -10.86 5.37
N SER A 85 10.52 -10.26 6.47
CA SER A 85 10.59 -10.83 7.82
C SER A 85 9.23 -10.74 8.50
N VAL A 86 8.95 -11.73 9.36
CA VAL A 86 7.86 -11.66 10.33
C VAL A 86 8.38 -10.89 11.54
N THR A 87 7.76 -9.75 11.85
CA THR A 87 8.22 -8.86 12.92
C THR A 87 7.43 -9.04 14.20
N ASP A 88 6.19 -9.51 14.10
CA ASP A 88 5.31 -9.82 15.23
C ASP A 88 4.28 -10.89 14.88
N CYS A 89 3.74 -11.56 15.89
CA CYS A 89 2.59 -12.44 15.73
C CYS A 89 1.73 -12.45 17.00
N ASP A 90 0.47 -12.08 16.86
CA ASP A 90 -0.57 -12.13 17.89
C ASP A 90 -1.52 -13.30 17.61
N ASP A 91 -2.65 -13.36 18.35
CA ASP A 91 -3.67 -14.40 18.19
C ASP A 91 -4.50 -14.28 16.90
N ASP A 92 -4.74 -13.06 16.43
CA ASP A 92 -5.65 -12.77 15.31
C ASP A 92 -5.00 -11.97 14.17
N SER A 93 -3.69 -11.71 14.26
CA SER A 93 -2.91 -11.00 13.26
C SER A 93 -1.42 -11.28 13.37
N PHE A 94 -0.68 -10.99 12.31
CA PHE A 94 0.78 -11.00 12.33
C PHE A 94 1.32 -9.84 11.51
N ARG A 95 2.56 -9.45 11.78
CA ARG A 95 3.20 -8.31 11.12
C ARG A 95 4.35 -8.75 10.25
N LEU A 96 4.40 -8.15 9.06
CA LEU A 96 5.48 -8.33 8.11
C LEU A 96 6.19 -7.01 7.86
N ARG A 97 7.51 -7.06 7.76
CA ARG A 97 8.33 -5.99 7.20
C ARG A 97 8.98 -6.49 5.93
N CYS A 98 8.73 -5.80 4.82
CA CYS A 98 9.37 -6.05 3.54
C CYS A 98 10.24 -4.86 3.14
N GLU A 99 11.46 -5.12 2.74
CA GLU A 99 12.44 -4.13 2.27
C GLU A 99 12.81 -4.47 0.83
N LEU A 100 12.84 -3.45 -0.04
CA LEU A 100 13.25 -3.59 -1.43
C LEU A 100 14.58 -2.88 -1.63
N TYR A 101 15.50 -3.55 -2.31
CA TYR A 101 16.83 -3.07 -2.62
C TYR A 101 17.11 -3.14 -4.11
N GLN A 102 17.69 -2.07 -4.67
CA GLN A 102 18.23 -2.07 -6.03
C GLN A 102 19.67 -1.56 -5.98
N ASP A 103 20.61 -2.32 -6.54
CA ASP A 103 22.04 -2.00 -6.54
C ASP A 103 22.63 -1.70 -5.14
N GLY A 104 22.13 -2.41 -4.13
CA GLY A 104 22.55 -2.23 -2.73
C GLY A 104 21.89 -1.03 -2.02
N ALA A 105 21.12 -0.20 -2.70
CA ALA A 105 20.37 0.89 -2.10
C ALA A 105 18.96 0.45 -1.68
N LEU A 106 18.52 0.84 -0.48
CA LEU A 106 17.14 0.64 -0.01
C LEU A 106 16.21 1.58 -0.78
N VAL A 107 15.33 1.01 -1.61
CA VAL A 107 14.41 1.77 -2.48
C VAL A 107 13.00 1.88 -1.90
N GLY A 108 12.57 0.91 -1.09
CA GLY A 108 11.24 0.91 -0.50
C GLY A 108 11.15 0.04 0.74
N THR A 109 10.26 0.41 1.66
CA THR A 109 9.92 -0.40 2.84
C THR A 109 8.42 -0.50 2.95
N GLN A 110 7.91 -1.66 3.36
CA GLN A 110 6.50 -1.85 3.64
C GLN A 110 6.27 -2.62 4.93
N GLU A 111 5.57 -1.99 5.86
CA GLU A 111 4.99 -2.66 7.02
C GLU A 111 3.60 -3.16 6.63
N SER A 112 3.28 -4.41 6.97
CA SER A 112 1.95 -5.00 6.70
C SER A 112 1.41 -5.64 7.97
N VAL A 113 0.18 -5.30 8.34
CA VAL A 113 -0.61 -6.04 9.33
C VAL A 113 -1.48 -7.01 8.57
N MET A 114 -1.29 -8.30 8.79
CA MET A 114 -2.00 -9.38 8.10
C MET A 114 -3.00 -10.04 9.03
N ALA A 115 -4.13 -10.50 8.49
CA ALA A 115 -5.12 -11.29 9.21
C ALA A 115 -5.65 -12.43 8.35
N ALA A 116 -6.31 -13.39 9.01
CA ALA A 116 -7.00 -14.50 8.36
C ALA A 116 -8.46 -14.12 8.07
N PHE A 117 -8.94 -14.53 6.91
CA PHE A 117 -10.31 -14.32 6.46
C PHE A 117 -10.91 -15.62 5.95
N GLU A 118 -12.15 -15.90 6.34
CA GLU A 118 -12.96 -16.99 5.84
C GLU A 118 -14.29 -16.40 5.35
N ASN A 119 -14.69 -16.70 4.11
CA ASN A 119 -15.91 -16.15 3.50
C ASN A 119 -16.02 -14.61 3.60
N GLY A 120 -14.89 -13.89 3.48
CA GLY A 120 -14.82 -12.43 3.57
C GLY A 120 -14.89 -11.86 4.99
N HIS A 121 -14.99 -12.70 6.01
CA HIS A 121 -15.04 -12.29 7.42
C HIS A 121 -13.69 -12.55 8.09
N ARG A 122 -13.25 -11.61 8.91
CA ARG A 122 -12.02 -11.78 9.71
C ARG A 122 -12.26 -12.86 10.76
N ILE A 123 -11.30 -13.78 10.87
CA ILE A 123 -11.25 -14.83 11.89
C ILE A 123 -9.94 -14.73 12.68
N ALA A 124 -9.84 -15.44 13.81
CA ALA A 124 -8.57 -15.66 14.47
C ALA A 124 -7.60 -16.42 13.55
N LEU A 125 -6.30 -16.29 13.76
CA LEU A 125 -5.35 -17.06 12.97
C LEU A 125 -5.55 -18.56 13.26
N PRO A 126 -5.68 -19.41 12.21
CA PRO A 126 -5.61 -20.85 12.38
C PRO A 126 -4.34 -21.26 13.14
N GLU A 127 -4.45 -22.30 13.97
CA GLU A 127 -3.38 -22.67 14.90
C GLU A 127 -2.06 -23.03 14.18
N ASP A 128 -2.14 -23.68 13.03
CA ASP A 128 -1.01 -24.02 12.18
C ASP A 128 -0.33 -22.76 11.62
N ILE A 129 -1.11 -21.80 11.12
CA ILE A 129 -0.61 -20.52 10.63
C ILE A 129 0.03 -19.72 11.76
N ARG A 130 -0.66 -19.61 12.90
CA ARG A 130 -0.16 -18.88 14.09
C ARG A 130 1.13 -19.48 14.59
N THR A 131 1.23 -20.81 14.67
CA THR A 131 2.44 -21.50 15.14
C THR A 131 3.64 -21.19 14.24
N VAL A 132 3.45 -21.25 12.92
CA VAL A 132 4.53 -20.93 11.96
C VAL A 132 4.93 -19.46 12.03
N MET A 133 3.96 -18.54 12.13
CA MET A 133 4.24 -17.10 12.18
C MET A 133 4.88 -16.68 13.50
N ALA A 134 4.42 -17.22 14.64
CA ALA A 134 5.04 -16.99 15.94
C ALA A 134 6.49 -17.52 15.97
N ALA A 135 6.74 -18.69 15.39
CA ALA A 135 8.10 -19.25 15.31
C ALA A 135 9.03 -18.46 14.36
N ALA A 136 8.46 -17.80 13.34
CA ALA A 136 9.21 -16.95 12.41
C ALA A 136 9.39 -15.51 12.90
N SER A 137 8.62 -15.08 13.90
CA SER A 137 8.66 -13.72 14.44
C SER A 137 10.00 -13.43 15.08
N ASN A 138 10.58 -12.29 14.74
CA ASN A 138 11.82 -11.81 15.35
C ASN A 138 11.60 -10.76 16.45
N GLY A 139 10.34 -10.42 16.77
CA GLY A 139 9.99 -9.46 17.82
C GLY A 139 10.48 -8.03 17.59
N SER A 140 10.85 -7.67 16.36
CA SER A 140 11.37 -6.34 16.02
C SER A 140 10.30 -5.29 15.71
N ALA A 141 9.03 -5.66 15.85
CA ALA A 141 7.91 -4.79 15.57
C ALA A 141 7.90 -3.52 16.44
N GLY A 142 8.20 -2.38 15.81
CA GLY A 142 7.99 -1.06 16.40
C GLY A 142 6.53 -0.61 16.29
N PRO A 143 6.10 0.42 17.04
CA PRO A 143 4.73 0.94 16.94
C PRO A 143 4.45 1.46 15.52
N LEU A 144 3.24 1.17 15.00
CA LEU A 144 2.76 1.75 13.75
C LEU A 144 2.21 3.15 14.02
N ALA A 145 2.37 4.06 13.04
CA ALA A 145 1.71 5.36 13.09
C ALA A 145 0.18 5.17 13.25
N PRO A 146 -0.54 6.04 13.97
CA PRO A 146 -2.00 5.99 14.03
C PRO A 146 -2.63 6.07 12.63
N ALA A 147 -3.76 5.39 12.45
CA ALA A 147 -4.60 5.47 11.25
C ALA A 147 -5.68 6.55 11.39
N ASP A 148 -5.30 7.72 11.93
CA ASP A 148 -6.14 8.89 12.20
C ASP A 148 -6.91 9.40 10.96
N TYR A 149 -6.38 9.19 9.76
CA TYR A 149 -7.08 9.50 8.52
C TYR A 149 -8.45 8.82 8.38
N ARG A 150 -8.67 7.69 9.09
CA ARG A 150 -9.97 7.01 9.11
C ARG A 150 -11.07 7.85 9.76
N ASP A 151 -10.73 8.78 10.64
CA ASP A 151 -11.69 9.62 11.37
C ASP A 151 -12.44 10.60 10.43
N HIS A 152 -11.85 10.93 9.28
CA HIS A 152 -12.48 11.79 8.27
C HIS A 152 -13.50 11.04 7.39
N LEU A 153 -13.46 9.70 7.35
CA LEU A 153 -14.19 8.91 6.36
C LEU A 153 -15.71 8.96 6.54
N GLN A 154 -16.20 9.22 7.75
CA GLN A 154 -17.62 9.46 8.01
C GLN A 154 -18.18 10.67 7.23
N HIS A 155 -17.30 11.58 6.80
CA HIS A 155 -17.64 12.75 5.98
C HIS A 155 -17.15 12.62 4.53
N ALA A 156 -16.83 11.42 4.05
CA ALA A 156 -16.31 11.20 2.70
C ALA A 156 -17.19 11.77 1.58
N HIS A 157 -18.50 11.87 1.79
CA HIS A 157 -19.44 12.50 0.86
C HIS A 157 -19.17 14.00 0.61
N ASN A 158 -18.47 14.67 1.54
CA ASN A 158 -18.09 16.08 1.45
C ASN A 158 -16.67 16.28 0.88
N PHE A 159 -15.95 15.20 0.55
CA PHE A 159 -14.61 15.34 -0.02
C PHE A 159 -14.69 16.02 -1.38
N ALA A 160 -13.79 16.96 -1.63
CA ALA A 160 -13.81 17.82 -2.81
C ALA A 160 -13.60 17.03 -4.12
N ILE A 161 -12.78 15.99 -4.08
CA ILE A 161 -12.49 15.14 -5.24
C ILE A 161 -13.38 13.92 -5.18
N ARG A 162 -14.21 13.71 -6.20
CA ARG A 162 -15.06 12.52 -6.35
C ARG A 162 -15.02 12.00 -7.78
N GLN A 163 -14.92 10.69 -7.94
CA GLN A 163 -14.88 10.03 -9.24
C GLN A 163 -15.50 8.64 -9.19
N GLN A 164 -16.45 8.37 -10.09
CA GLN A 164 -16.92 7.00 -10.31
C GLN A 164 -15.86 6.17 -11.04
N LEU A 165 -15.65 4.95 -10.56
CA LEU A 165 -14.72 3.98 -11.13
C LEU A 165 -15.43 2.65 -11.34
N THR A 166 -15.42 2.15 -12.57
CA THR A 166 -15.85 0.78 -12.88
C THR A 166 -14.64 -0.15 -12.86
N PRO A 167 -14.62 -1.18 -11.99
CA PRO A 167 -13.56 -2.18 -11.98
C PRO A 167 -13.42 -2.91 -13.31
N ARG A 168 -12.18 -3.25 -13.69
CA ARG A 168 -11.85 -4.09 -14.83
C ARG A 168 -11.80 -5.56 -14.40
N TYR A 169 -11.86 -6.46 -15.39
CA TYR A 169 -11.60 -7.89 -15.14
C TYR A 169 -10.25 -8.13 -14.45
N ALA A 170 -9.22 -7.39 -14.87
CA ALA A 170 -7.87 -7.48 -14.31
C ALA A 170 -7.74 -6.96 -12.86
N ASP A 171 -8.76 -6.28 -12.34
CA ASP A 171 -8.77 -5.80 -10.95
C ASP A 171 -9.20 -6.89 -9.97
N VAL A 172 -9.63 -8.05 -10.46
CA VAL A 172 -10.06 -9.18 -9.65
C VAL A 172 -8.93 -10.20 -9.48
N ASP A 173 -8.75 -10.65 -8.23
CA ASP A 173 -7.76 -11.67 -7.87
C ASP A 173 -8.30 -13.11 -8.09
N ALA A 174 -7.44 -14.10 -7.83
CA ALA A 174 -7.75 -15.53 -7.93
C ALA A 174 -8.99 -15.96 -7.12
N ASP A 175 -9.36 -15.13 -6.15
CA ASP A 175 -10.39 -15.35 -5.16
C ASP A 175 -11.73 -14.72 -5.56
N SER A 176 -11.83 -14.22 -6.80
CA SER A 176 -12.99 -13.54 -7.38
C SER A 176 -13.41 -12.25 -6.65
N GLN A 177 -12.45 -11.60 -5.98
CA GLN A 177 -12.66 -10.32 -5.31
C GLN A 177 -11.76 -9.25 -5.90
N ARG A 178 -12.07 -7.98 -5.61
CA ARG A 178 -11.14 -6.90 -5.98
C ARG A 178 -9.81 -7.14 -5.26
N SER A 179 -8.74 -7.23 -6.03
CA SER A 179 -7.41 -7.54 -5.50
C SER A 179 -6.92 -6.40 -4.61
N GLU A 180 -6.02 -6.74 -3.69
CA GLU A 180 -5.34 -5.74 -2.87
C GLU A 180 -4.61 -4.69 -3.75
N SER A 181 -3.97 -5.13 -4.83
CA SER A 181 -3.26 -4.25 -5.76
C SER A 181 -4.19 -3.30 -6.50
N ALA A 182 -5.39 -3.76 -6.90
CA ALA A 182 -6.41 -2.90 -7.50
C ALA A 182 -6.92 -1.86 -6.51
N LEU A 183 -7.23 -2.27 -5.27
CA LEU A 183 -7.67 -1.34 -4.22
C LEU A 183 -6.61 -0.27 -3.92
N ALA A 184 -5.33 -0.64 -3.87
CA ALA A 184 -4.22 0.31 -3.73
C ALA A 184 -4.10 1.25 -4.95
N LEU A 185 -4.25 0.73 -6.17
CA LEU A 185 -4.28 1.53 -7.40
C LEU A 185 -5.45 2.52 -7.44
N TYR A 186 -6.60 2.16 -6.88
CA TYR A 186 -7.74 3.06 -6.78
C TYR A 186 -7.45 4.26 -5.87
N MET A 187 -6.68 4.05 -4.80
CA MET A 187 -6.21 5.14 -3.93
C MET A 187 -5.20 6.05 -4.65
N GLU A 188 -4.32 5.46 -5.47
CA GLU A 188 -3.44 6.23 -6.36
C GLU A 188 -4.26 7.06 -7.36
N GLN A 189 -5.29 6.47 -7.97
CA GLN A 189 -6.16 7.16 -8.93
C GLN A 189 -6.93 8.31 -8.28
N ALA A 190 -7.55 8.10 -7.11
CA ALA A 190 -8.28 9.14 -6.38
C ALA A 190 -7.39 10.38 -6.14
N ARG A 191 -6.16 10.13 -5.68
CA ARG A 191 -5.16 11.17 -5.47
C ARG A 191 -4.67 11.81 -6.77
N SER A 192 -4.40 11.01 -7.81
CA SER A 192 -3.95 11.50 -9.11
C SER A 192 -4.97 12.45 -9.75
N THR A 193 -6.26 12.18 -9.57
CA THR A 193 -7.36 13.07 -9.99
C THR A 193 -7.30 14.42 -9.29
N GLY A 194 -6.98 14.46 -7.99
CA GLY A 194 -6.72 15.71 -7.26
C GLY A 194 -5.46 16.43 -7.74
N VAL A 195 -4.34 15.73 -7.78
CA VAL A 195 -3.04 16.31 -8.17
C VAL A 195 -3.08 16.97 -9.55
N ARG A 196 -3.80 16.40 -10.52
CA ARG A 196 -3.95 16.96 -11.87
C ARG A 196 -4.74 18.27 -11.92
N GLN A 197 -5.48 18.62 -10.87
CA GLN A 197 -6.24 19.86 -10.76
C GLN A 197 -5.47 20.95 -10.01
N LEU A 198 -4.31 20.64 -9.43
CA LEU A 198 -3.46 21.60 -8.74
C LEU A 198 -2.45 22.24 -9.69
N GLU A 199 -2.20 23.52 -9.51
CA GLU A 199 -1.14 24.27 -10.19
C GLU A 199 0.10 24.36 -9.29
N PHE A 200 1.21 23.78 -9.75
CA PHE A 200 2.46 23.71 -8.99
C PHE A 200 3.49 24.78 -9.39
N ASP A 201 3.17 25.70 -10.30
CA ASP A 201 4.07 26.79 -10.75
C ASP A 201 5.47 26.30 -11.19
N GLY A 202 5.52 25.17 -11.89
CA GLY A 202 6.78 24.55 -12.34
C GLY A 202 7.49 23.68 -11.29
N LEU A 203 6.96 23.58 -10.08
CA LEU A 203 7.42 22.62 -9.06
C LEU A 203 6.93 21.20 -9.39
N GLY A 204 7.65 20.21 -8.87
CA GLY A 204 7.24 18.81 -8.92
C GLY A 204 6.53 18.39 -7.63
N VAL A 205 5.85 17.25 -7.70
CA VAL A 205 5.30 16.58 -6.51
C VAL A 205 5.63 15.10 -6.56
N LEU A 206 6.08 14.56 -5.43
CA LEU A 206 6.40 13.15 -5.24
C LEU A 206 5.54 12.55 -4.12
N VAL A 207 5.33 11.24 -4.19
CA VAL A 207 4.71 10.46 -3.11
C VAL A 207 5.83 9.91 -2.24
N ALA A 208 5.88 10.32 -0.97
CA ALA A 208 6.89 9.86 -0.02
C ALA A 208 6.45 8.60 0.74
N SER A 209 5.16 8.50 1.07
CA SER A 209 4.60 7.38 1.81
C SER A 209 3.11 7.20 1.50
N VAL A 210 2.64 5.96 1.50
CA VAL A 210 1.23 5.60 1.34
C VAL A 210 0.84 4.56 2.40
N ASP A 211 -0.15 4.92 3.19
CA ASP A 211 -0.73 4.13 4.27
C ASP A 211 -2.14 3.72 3.86
N VAL A 212 -2.35 2.45 3.56
CA VAL A 212 -3.62 1.89 3.06
C VAL A 212 -4.25 1.02 4.13
N SER A 213 -5.54 1.24 4.36
CA SER A 213 -6.39 0.45 5.24
C SER A 213 -7.44 -0.29 4.43
N PHE A 214 -7.50 -1.61 4.60
CA PHE A 214 -8.47 -2.47 3.93
C PHE A 214 -9.56 -2.81 4.93
N GLU A 215 -10.77 -2.31 4.69
CA GLU A 215 -11.88 -2.52 5.63
C GLU A 215 -12.53 -3.87 5.38
N HIS A 216 -12.83 -4.19 4.11
CA HIS A 216 -13.53 -5.43 3.75
C HIS A 216 -13.06 -6.00 2.41
N TYR A 217 -12.93 -7.32 2.37
CA TYR A 217 -12.69 -8.11 1.16
C TYR A 217 -14.01 -8.71 0.69
N GLN A 218 -14.63 -8.09 -0.32
CA GLN A 218 -15.92 -8.50 -0.87
C GLN A 218 -15.82 -8.67 -2.38
N ALA A 219 -16.45 -9.73 -2.87
CA ALA A 219 -16.66 -9.93 -4.30
C ALA A 219 -17.55 -8.81 -4.86
N GLY A 220 -17.19 -8.28 -6.03
CA GLY A 220 -17.97 -7.21 -6.62
C GLY A 220 -17.38 -6.64 -7.90
N TRP A 221 -18.23 -6.56 -8.92
CA TRP A 221 -17.96 -5.96 -10.23
C TRP A 221 -18.63 -4.59 -10.40
N THR A 222 -19.41 -4.20 -9.40
CA THR A 222 -20.15 -2.94 -9.38
C THR A 222 -19.20 -1.75 -9.34
N PRO A 223 -19.60 -0.59 -9.89
CA PRO A 223 -18.85 0.64 -9.74
C PRO A 223 -18.62 1.01 -8.28
N LEU A 224 -17.52 1.72 -8.05
CA LEU A 224 -17.09 2.32 -6.81
C LEU A 224 -17.05 3.84 -6.98
N GLU A 225 -17.26 4.56 -5.90
CA GLU A 225 -16.93 5.98 -5.87
C GLU A 225 -15.59 6.18 -5.17
N LEU A 226 -14.64 6.79 -5.87
CA LEU A 226 -13.40 7.29 -5.27
C LEU A 226 -13.65 8.68 -4.71
N ALA A 227 -13.20 8.92 -3.48
CA ALA A 227 -13.27 10.23 -2.83
C ALA A 227 -11.89 10.61 -2.27
N ALA A 228 -11.50 11.88 -2.34
CA ALA A 228 -10.26 12.38 -1.74
C ALA A 228 -10.35 13.84 -1.27
N GLY A 229 -9.62 14.16 -0.20
CA GLY A 229 -9.48 15.52 0.36
C GLY A 229 -8.13 15.71 1.04
N ILE A 230 -7.86 16.93 1.52
CA ILE A 230 -6.60 17.31 2.16
C ILE A 230 -6.80 17.31 3.68
N SER A 231 -6.19 16.36 4.39
CA SER A 231 -6.31 16.28 5.86
C SER A 231 -5.26 17.11 6.60
N ARG A 232 -4.16 17.48 5.93
CA ARG A 232 -3.11 18.29 6.53
C ARG A 232 -2.22 18.96 5.49
N ILE A 233 -1.80 20.19 5.79
CA ILE A 233 -0.81 20.93 5.00
C ILE A 233 0.37 21.30 5.91
N GLY A 234 1.56 20.79 5.59
CA GLY A 234 2.83 21.10 6.24
C GLY A 234 3.58 22.24 5.55
N ASN A 235 4.89 22.33 5.76
CA ASN A 235 5.73 23.35 5.11
C ASN A 235 6.03 23.01 3.65
N SER A 236 6.55 21.80 3.38
CA SER A 236 6.93 21.30 2.04
C SER A 236 6.15 20.06 1.63
N SER A 237 5.13 19.69 2.42
CA SER A 237 4.35 18.48 2.21
C SER A 237 2.89 18.69 2.57
N PHE A 238 2.03 17.82 2.06
CA PHE A 238 0.61 17.80 2.38
C PHE A 238 0.10 16.35 2.33
N LEU A 239 -1.01 16.09 3.02
CA LEU A 239 -1.58 14.77 3.18
C LEU A 239 -2.90 14.68 2.43
N PHE A 240 -2.98 13.76 1.48
CA PHE A 240 -4.26 13.32 0.93
C PHE A 240 -4.83 12.23 1.81
N THR A 241 -6.10 12.36 2.20
CA THR A 241 -6.93 11.26 2.69
C THR A 241 -7.88 10.87 1.57
N SER A 242 -7.92 9.59 1.22
CA SER A 242 -8.79 9.06 0.18
C SER A 242 -9.50 7.79 0.61
N CYS A 243 -10.60 7.47 -0.08
CA CYS A 243 -11.30 6.20 0.07
C CYS A 243 -12.02 5.77 -1.20
N ALA A 244 -12.37 4.49 -1.27
CA ALA A 244 -13.29 3.95 -2.26
C ALA A 244 -14.55 3.45 -1.54
N LEU A 245 -15.69 4.00 -1.93
CA LEU A 245 -17.00 3.65 -1.41
C LEU A 245 -17.70 2.67 -2.33
N HIS A 246 -18.12 1.53 -1.78
CA HIS A 246 -19.00 0.58 -2.42
C HIS A 246 -20.35 0.61 -1.72
N LYS A 247 -21.40 1.10 -2.41
CA LYS A 247 -22.74 1.28 -1.82
C LYS A 247 -22.68 2.05 -0.48
N ASP A 248 -21.99 3.19 -0.49
CA ASP A 248 -21.76 4.08 0.66
C ASP A 248 -20.93 3.50 1.82
N ALA A 249 -20.50 2.23 1.74
CA ALA A 249 -19.55 1.65 2.69
C ALA A 249 -18.10 1.82 2.19
N VAL A 250 -17.21 2.26 3.07
CA VAL A 250 -15.77 2.33 2.77
C VAL A 250 -15.24 0.91 2.59
N GLN A 251 -14.69 0.62 1.42
CA GLN A 251 -14.02 -0.66 1.16
C GLN A 251 -12.52 -0.59 1.45
N VAL A 252 -11.90 0.51 1.01
CA VAL A 252 -10.48 0.81 1.23
C VAL A 252 -10.34 2.30 1.48
N SER A 253 -9.41 2.66 2.33
CA SER A 253 -9.01 4.05 2.56
C SER A 253 -7.49 4.17 2.56
N ALA A 254 -6.98 5.37 2.28
CA ALA A 254 -5.56 5.62 2.35
C ALA A 254 -5.23 7.04 2.78
N ARG A 255 -4.02 7.18 3.32
CA ARG A 255 -3.32 8.45 3.46
C ARG A 255 -2.07 8.45 2.58
N SER A 256 -1.90 9.47 1.76
CA SER A 256 -0.68 9.67 0.97
C SER A 256 0.05 10.93 1.42
N VAL A 257 1.35 10.80 1.71
CA VAL A 257 2.24 11.94 1.97
C VAL A 257 2.79 12.45 0.65
N MET A 258 2.38 13.66 0.28
CA MET A 258 2.85 14.36 -0.92
C MET A 258 3.91 15.37 -0.55
N VAL A 259 5.03 15.39 -1.28
CA VAL A 259 6.14 16.32 -1.04
C VAL A 259 6.34 17.16 -2.29
N VAL A 260 6.30 18.48 -2.12
CA VAL A 260 6.60 19.43 -3.19
C VAL A 260 8.12 19.53 -3.32
N ILE A 261 8.61 19.42 -4.55
CA ILE A 261 10.04 19.40 -4.86
C ILE A 261 10.39 20.40 -5.96
N ASP A 262 11.64 20.87 -5.94
CA ASP A 262 12.26 21.51 -7.09
C ASP A 262 12.72 20.44 -8.08
N PRO A 263 12.21 20.42 -9.34
CA PRO A 263 12.59 19.42 -10.34
C PRO A 263 14.08 19.46 -10.73
N ALA A 264 14.76 20.60 -10.56
CA ALA A 264 16.18 20.71 -10.91
C ALA A 264 17.08 20.01 -9.88
N THR A 265 16.69 20.01 -8.61
CA THR A 265 17.50 19.47 -7.50
C THR A 265 16.93 18.21 -6.88
N ASN A 266 15.67 17.85 -7.16
CA ASN A 266 14.89 16.81 -6.49
C ASN A 266 14.88 16.97 -4.96
N ARG A 267 14.95 18.21 -4.47
CA ARG A 267 14.89 18.51 -3.03
C ARG A 267 13.53 19.08 -2.64
N PRO A 268 13.03 18.79 -1.42
CA PRO A 268 11.81 19.39 -0.91
C PRO A 268 11.91 20.92 -0.87
N VAL A 269 10.84 21.59 -1.32
CA VAL A 269 10.72 23.05 -1.26
C VAL A 269 9.43 23.46 -0.54
N PRO A 270 9.38 24.65 0.09
CA PRO A 270 8.15 25.14 0.71
C PRO A 270 7.00 25.23 -0.28
N ILE A 271 5.80 24.86 0.16
CA ILE A 271 4.55 25.06 -0.57
C ILE A 271 4.34 26.56 -0.76
N SER A 272 4.15 27.00 -2.01
CA SER A 272 3.88 28.41 -2.33
C SER A 272 2.54 28.87 -1.70
N PRO A 273 2.37 30.17 -1.42
CA PRO A 273 1.08 30.68 -0.94
C PRO A 273 -0.09 30.34 -1.87
N ALA A 274 0.11 30.40 -3.19
CA ALA A 274 -0.92 30.10 -4.19
C ALA A 274 -1.31 28.60 -4.19
N LEU A 275 -0.33 27.69 -4.10
CA LEU A 275 -0.62 26.26 -3.98
C LEU A 275 -1.28 25.93 -2.64
N ARG A 276 -0.87 26.61 -1.55
CA ARG A 276 -1.49 26.44 -0.24
C ARG A 276 -2.98 26.80 -0.28
N GLU A 277 -3.34 27.92 -0.90
CA GLU A 277 -4.74 28.33 -1.05
C GLU A 277 -5.58 27.28 -1.79
N GLN A 278 -5.05 26.71 -2.87
CA GLN A 278 -5.71 25.61 -3.60
C GLN A 278 -5.91 24.37 -2.72
N LEU A 279 -4.90 23.99 -1.93
CA LEU A 279 -4.98 22.85 -1.02
C LEU A 279 -5.98 23.11 0.12
N GLU A 280 -6.02 24.33 0.65
CA GLU A 280 -6.95 24.72 1.71
C GLU A 280 -8.41 24.60 1.27
N ALA A 281 -8.71 24.88 0.00
CA ALA A 281 -10.04 24.69 -0.59
C ALA A 281 -10.54 23.23 -0.58
N TRP A 282 -9.65 22.25 -0.37
CA TRP A 282 -10.00 20.83 -0.27
C TRP A 282 -9.82 20.25 1.14
N SER A 283 -9.71 21.11 2.15
CA SER A 283 -9.48 20.68 3.54
C SER A 283 -10.68 19.94 4.12
N ILE A 284 -10.41 18.91 4.93
CA ILE A 284 -11.41 18.02 5.55
C ILE A 284 -11.15 17.80 7.04
#